data_AF-A0A941N0Q9-F1
#
_entry.id   AF-A0A941N0Q9-F1
#
_cell.length_a   1.000
_cell.length_b   1.000
_cell.length_c   1.000
_cell.angle_alpha   90.00
_cell.angle_beta   90.00
_cell.angle_gamma   90.00
#
_symmetry.space_group_name_H-M   'P 1'
#
loop_
_entity.id
_entity.type
_entity.pdbx_description
1 polymer ?
#
loop_
_entity_poly.entity_id
_entity_poly.type
_entity_poly.pdbx_seq_one_letter_code
_entity_poly.pdbx_strand_id
1 'polypeptide(L)'
;VNSYDFQPLGAGKPISKDVVMELEKYPEDKTEKDLERHVAPAIRGHMADLLRCIETRGKPVADIEQGHISTASCILANLSLQLGRSLTWDAKTQQVVNDAEANKLLRRPYRQPWVHPEPA
;
A
#
# COMPACT_ATOMS: atom_id res chain seq x y z
N VAL A 1 1.29 -14.76 15.21
CA VAL A 1 1.13 -13.31 15.45
C VAL A 1 -0.37 -13.06 15.45
N ASN A 2 -1.01 -13.11 16.63
CA ASN A 2 -2.49 -13.06 16.75
C ASN A 2 -2.95 -11.80 17.51
N SER A 3 -2.03 -10.87 17.75
CA SER A 3 -2.27 -9.60 18.39
C SER A 3 -1.26 -8.59 17.86
N TYR A 4 -1.54 -7.30 18.06
CA TYR A 4 -0.64 -6.22 17.69
C TYR A 4 -0.65 -5.11 18.75
N ASP A 5 0.52 -4.50 18.91
CA ASP A 5 0.69 -3.27 19.67
C ASP A 5 0.95 -2.13 18.70
N PHE A 6 0.15 -1.07 18.80
CA PHE A 6 0.30 0.15 18.03
C PHE A 6 0.68 1.30 18.96
N GLN A 7 1.89 1.82 18.77
CA GLN A 7 2.36 3.03 19.42
C GLN A 7 2.21 4.20 18.44
N PRO A 8 1.25 5.12 18.66
CA PRO A 8 1.09 6.27 17.78
C PRO A 8 2.30 7.20 17.87
N LEU A 9 2.71 7.77 16.74
CA LEU A 9 3.72 8.82 16.69
C LEU A 9 3.09 10.14 17.19
N GLY A 10 3.62 10.71 18.28
CA GLY A 10 3.13 11.97 18.86
C GLY A 10 2.12 11.76 19.99
N ALA A 11 1.08 12.62 20.05
CA ALA A 11 0.09 12.60 21.11
C ALA A 11 -1.01 11.55 20.84
N GLY A 12 -0.79 10.30 21.24
CA GLY A 12 -1.80 9.26 21.21
C GLY A 12 -1.56 8.19 22.28
N LYS A 13 -2.62 7.47 22.67
CA LYS A 13 -2.49 6.34 23.61
C LYS A 13 -2.09 5.08 22.84
N PRO A 14 -1.12 4.29 23.34
CA PRO A 14 -0.83 2.98 22.81
C PRO A 14 -2.09 2.11 22.80
N ILE A 15 -2.21 1.26 21.77
CA ILE A 15 -3.34 0.34 21.60
C ILE A 15 -2.78 -1.06 21.50
N SER A 16 -3.32 -2.00 22.28
CA SER A 16 -3.04 -3.42 22.14
C SER A 16 -4.35 -4.11 21.77
N LYS A 17 -4.36 -4.89 20.69
CA LYS A 17 -5.56 -5.62 20.23
C LYS A 17 -5.20 -7.00 19.71
N ASP A 18 -6.11 -7.93 19.91
CA ASP A 18 -6.10 -9.21 19.20
C ASP A 18 -6.53 -9.03 17.73
N VAL A 19 -6.03 -9.91 16.87
CA VAL A 19 -6.44 -9.98 15.46
C VAL A 19 -7.93 -10.34 15.40
N VAL A 20 -8.68 -9.59 14.60
CA VAL A 20 -10.08 -9.89 14.33
C VAL A 20 -10.14 -11.12 13.41
N MET A 21 -10.89 -12.15 13.80
CA MET A 21 -10.97 -13.42 13.07
C MET A 21 -12.36 -13.69 12.43
N GLU A 22 -13.42 -13.03 12.91
CA GLU A 22 -14.82 -13.18 12.43
C GLU A 22 -15.39 -14.62 12.41
N LEU A 23 -14.86 -15.55 13.22
CA LEU A 23 -15.20 -16.99 13.16
C LEU A 23 -16.64 -17.32 13.58
N GLU A 24 -17.31 -16.44 14.31
CA GLU A 24 -18.73 -16.56 14.67
C GLU A 24 -19.63 -16.22 13.47
N LYS A 25 -19.19 -15.27 12.65
CA LYS A 25 -19.91 -14.82 11.46
C LYS A 25 -19.65 -15.73 10.26
N TYR A 26 -18.44 -16.29 10.15
CA TYR A 26 -18.01 -17.22 9.11
C TYR A 26 -17.44 -18.49 9.75
N PRO A 27 -18.30 -19.40 10.26
CA PRO A 27 -17.86 -20.61 10.95
C PRO A 27 -17.02 -21.55 10.08
N GLU A 28 -17.17 -21.51 8.75
CA GLU A 28 -16.38 -22.26 7.77
C GLU A 28 -14.87 -21.94 7.84
N ASP A 29 -14.50 -20.71 8.21
CA ASP A 29 -13.11 -20.28 8.36
C ASP A 29 -12.37 -21.08 9.45
N LYS A 30 -13.10 -21.72 10.38
CA LYS A 30 -12.53 -22.58 11.43
C LYS A 30 -11.90 -23.86 10.88
N THR A 31 -12.36 -24.32 9.72
CA THR A 31 -11.99 -25.64 9.18
C THR A 31 -11.44 -25.59 7.76
N GLU A 32 -11.62 -24.48 7.03
CA GLU A 32 -11.03 -24.33 5.71
C GLU A 32 -9.50 -24.48 5.78
N LYS A 33 -8.98 -25.39 4.97
CA LYS A 33 -7.60 -25.87 5.05
C LYS A 33 -6.64 -24.88 4.40
N ASP A 34 -7.05 -24.30 3.29
CA ASP A 34 -6.19 -23.43 2.47
C ASP A 34 -6.40 -21.94 2.79
N LEU A 35 -7.15 -21.65 3.87
CA LEU A 35 -7.44 -20.28 4.31
C LEU A 35 -6.39 -19.76 5.29
N GLU A 36 -5.79 -18.63 4.95
CA GLU A 36 -5.04 -17.81 5.91
C GLU A 36 -6.00 -17.04 6.84
N ARG A 37 -6.44 -17.71 7.91
CA ARG A 37 -7.53 -17.25 8.81
C ARG A 37 -7.35 -15.84 9.36
N HIS A 38 -6.11 -15.44 9.66
CA HIS A 38 -5.80 -14.14 10.24
C HIS A 38 -5.88 -12.98 9.24
N VAL A 39 -5.90 -13.28 7.93
CA VAL A 39 -6.04 -12.30 6.85
C VAL A 39 -7.45 -12.29 6.28
N ALA A 40 -8.21 -13.38 6.47
CA ALA A 40 -9.53 -13.58 5.88
C ALA A 40 -10.50 -12.40 6.11
N PRO A 41 -10.62 -11.82 7.32
CA PRO A 41 -11.49 -10.66 7.54
C PRO A 41 -11.11 -9.42 6.72
N ALA A 42 -9.81 -9.11 6.64
CA ALA A 42 -9.33 -7.97 5.88
C ALA A 42 -9.59 -8.14 4.37
N ILE A 43 -9.27 -9.32 3.82
CA ILE A 43 -9.53 -9.64 2.41
C ILE A 43 -11.01 -9.55 2.09
N ARG A 44 -11.86 -10.15 2.93
CA ARG A 44 -13.31 -10.12 2.77
C ARG A 44 -13.85 -8.69 2.75
N GLY A 45 -13.37 -7.84 3.66
CA GLY A 45 -13.71 -6.42 3.69
C GLY A 45 -13.36 -5.70 2.39
N HIS A 46 -12.14 -5.90 1.88
CA HIS A 46 -11.71 -5.32 0.61
C HIS A 46 -12.52 -5.83 -0.60
N MET A 47 -12.84 -7.12 -0.64
CA MET A 47 -13.66 -7.71 -1.71
C MET A 47 -15.09 -7.14 -1.70
N ALA A 48 -15.72 -7.05 -0.53
CA ALA A 48 -17.05 -6.47 -0.39
C ALA A 48 -17.06 -4.99 -0.79
N ASP A 49 -16.05 -4.22 -0.38
CA ASP A 49 -15.89 -2.82 -0.76
C ASP A 49 -15.73 -2.64 -2.28
N LEU A 50 -14.92 -3.49 -2.92
CA LEU A 50 -14.74 -3.49 -4.38
C LEU A 50 -16.07 -3.73 -5.10
N LEU A 51 -16.81 -4.78 -4.73
CA LEU A 51 -18.10 -5.11 -5.37
C LEU A 51 -19.11 -3.97 -5.19
N ARG A 52 -19.20 -3.40 -3.98
CA ARG A 52 -20.05 -2.24 -3.68
C ARG A 52 -19.68 -1.03 -4.55
N CYS A 53 -18.39 -0.75 -4.72
CA CYS A 53 -17.93 0.36 -5.55
C CYS A 53 -18.21 0.14 -7.05
N ILE A 54 -18.15 -1.10 -7.54
CA ILE A 54 -18.56 -1.42 -8.91
C ILE A 54 -20.06 -1.13 -9.10
N GLU A 55 -20.90 -1.60 -8.17
CA GLU A 55 -22.35 -1.40 -8.22
C GLU A 55 -22.72 0.08 -8.15
N THR A 56 -22.13 0.81 -7.20
CA THR A 56 -22.45 2.22 -6.93
C THR A 56 -21.68 3.21 -7.81
N ARG A 57 -20.75 2.73 -8.64
CA ARG A 57 -19.77 3.57 -9.37
C ARG A 57 -18.96 4.47 -8.43
N GLY A 58 -18.64 3.97 -7.24
CA GLY A 58 -17.87 4.66 -6.20
C GLY A 58 -16.36 4.40 -6.26
N LYS A 59 -15.62 5.02 -5.34
CA LYS A 59 -14.19 4.80 -5.12
C LYS A 59 -13.96 3.81 -3.98
N PRO A 60 -13.09 2.80 -4.16
CA PRO A 60 -12.76 1.87 -3.08
C PRO A 60 -11.95 2.55 -1.98
N VAL A 61 -11.91 1.93 -0.80
CA VAL A 61 -11.11 2.40 0.35
C VAL A 61 -9.63 2.58 -0.01
N ALA A 62 -9.13 1.74 -0.93
CA ALA A 62 -7.78 1.81 -1.49
C ALA A 62 -7.85 2.21 -2.97
N ASP A 63 -8.26 3.46 -3.25
CA ASP A 63 -8.27 4.03 -4.59
C ASP A 63 -6.84 4.24 -5.15
N ILE A 64 -6.74 4.58 -6.44
CA ILE A 64 -5.49 4.68 -7.20
C ILE A 64 -4.43 5.57 -6.55
N GLU A 65 -4.83 6.65 -5.88
CA GLU A 65 -3.91 7.54 -5.17
C GLU A 65 -3.22 6.83 -4.00
N GLN A 66 -3.96 6.03 -3.22
CA GLN A 66 -3.37 5.26 -2.12
C GLN A 66 -2.40 4.20 -2.66
N GLY A 67 -2.76 3.55 -3.77
CA GLY A 67 -1.88 2.63 -4.49
C GLY A 67 -0.59 3.30 -4.98
N HIS A 68 -0.70 4.51 -5.54
CA HIS A 68 0.45 5.30 -5.98
C HIS A 68 1.38 5.66 -4.81
N ILE A 69 0.84 6.20 -3.71
CA ILE A 69 1.62 6.61 -2.54
C ILE A 69 2.35 5.41 -1.90
N SER A 70 1.63 4.28 -1.74
CA SER A 70 2.22 3.04 -1.20
C SER A 70 3.35 2.53 -2.08
N THR A 71 3.15 2.52 -3.40
CA THR A 71 4.15 2.06 -4.37
C THR A 71 5.38 2.97 -4.42
N ALA A 72 5.18 4.29 -4.38
CA ALA A 72 6.26 5.28 -4.41
C ALA A 72 7.25 5.04 -3.24
N SER A 73 6.73 4.72 -2.06
CA SER A 73 7.56 4.44 -0.87
C SER A 73 8.51 3.25 -1.10
N CYS A 74 8.01 2.15 -1.66
CA CYS A 74 8.82 0.96 -1.97
C CYS A 74 9.87 1.25 -3.06
N ILE A 75 9.51 2.03 -4.08
CA ILE A 75 10.45 2.45 -5.14
C ILE A 75 11.57 3.30 -4.54
N LEU A 76 11.23 4.30 -3.72
CA LEU A 76 12.21 5.17 -3.08
C LEU A 76 13.14 4.41 -2.14
N ALA A 77 12.63 3.40 -1.41
CA ALA A 77 13.46 2.53 -0.58
C ALA A 77 14.49 1.74 -1.43
N ASN A 78 14.06 1.18 -2.56
CA ASN A 78 14.97 0.49 -3.49
C ASN A 78 16.02 1.45 -4.08
N LEU A 79 15.62 2.67 -4.45
CA LEU A 79 16.56 3.68 -4.95
C LEU A 79 17.55 4.13 -3.87
N SER A 80 17.08 4.30 -2.63
CA SER A 80 17.95 4.62 -1.49
C SER A 80 19.00 3.53 -1.27
N LEU A 81 18.60 2.27 -1.33
CA LEU A 81 19.51 1.12 -1.26
C LEU A 81 20.52 1.13 -2.42
N GLN A 82 20.06 1.35 -3.65
CA GLN A 82 20.91 1.35 -4.84
C GLN A 82 21.93 2.49 -4.82
N LEU A 83 21.54 3.69 -4.38
CA LEU A 83 22.39 4.87 -4.32
C LEU A 83 23.26 4.93 -3.06
N GLY A 84 23.00 4.06 -2.07
CA GLY A 84 23.74 4.00 -0.81
C GLY A 84 23.52 5.23 0.09
N ARG A 85 22.38 5.93 -0.04
CA ARG A 85 22.07 7.15 0.73
C ARG A 85 20.58 7.33 0.95
N SER A 86 20.21 8.01 2.03
CA SER A 86 18.81 8.39 2.31
C SER A 86 18.30 9.41 1.29
N LEU A 87 17.03 9.28 0.89
CA LEU A 87 16.37 10.21 -0.04
C LEU A 87 15.30 11.03 0.70
N THR A 88 15.29 12.34 0.47
CA THR A 88 14.24 13.22 1.00
C THR A 88 13.18 13.42 -0.06
N TRP A 89 11.96 12.93 0.19
CA TRP A 89 10.85 13.00 -0.75
C TRP A 89 9.96 14.21 -0.49
N ASP A 90 9.67 14.99 -1.53
CA ASP A 90 8.61 15.99 -1.52
C ASP A 90 7.35 15.40 -2.16
N ALA A 91 6.37 15.04 -1.34
CA ALA A 91 5.11 14.47 -1.79
C ALA A 91 4.25 15.43 -2.63
N LYS A 92 4.47 16.75 -2.53
CA LYS A 92 3.71 17.74 -3.32
C LYS A 92 4.21 17.81 -4.76
N THR A 93 5.52 17.85 -4.93
CA THR A 93 6.14 17.92 -6.26
C THR A 93 6.45 16.54 -6.84
N GLN A 94 6.32 15.49 -6.03
CA GLN A 94 6.65 14.10 -6.36
C GLN A 94 8.10 13.95 -6.85
N GLN A 95 9.02 14.58 -6.13
CA GLN A 95 10.45 14.56 -6.44
C GLN A 95 11.31 14.34 -5.21
N VAL A 96 12.51 13.82 -5.43
CA VAL A 96 13.57 13.80 -4.42
C VAL A 96 14.20 15.19 -4.36
N VAL A 97 14.19 15.80 -3.17
CA VAL A 97 14.68 17.15 -2.93
C VAL A 97 16.17 17.24 -3.25
N ASN A 98 16.55 18.18 -4.12
CA ASN A 98 17.94 18.48 -4.51
C ASN A 98 18.74 17.27 -5.05
N ASP A 99 18.08 16.30 -5.71
CA ASP A 99 18.73 15.07 -6.17
C ASP A 99 18.39 14.71 -7.64
N ALA A 100 19.12 15.31 -8.58
CA ALA A 100 18.91 15.06 -10.01
C ALA A 100 19.19 13.60 -10.42
N GLU A 101 20.13 12.93 -9.76
CA GLU A 101 20.47 11.53 -10.02
C GLU A 101 19.32 10.61 -9.62
N ALA A 102 18.78 10.76 -8.41
CA ALA A 102 17.65 9.96 -7.95
C ALA A 102 16.38 10.22 -8.79
N ASN A 103 16.10 11.49 -9.10
CA ASN A 103 14.93 11.84 -9.93
C ASN A 103 15.00 11.26 -11.34
N LYS A 104 16.20 11.12 -11.92
CA LYS A 104 16.37 10.44 -13.23
C LYS A 104 15.96 8.96 -13.17
N LEU A 105 16.14 8.31 -12.02
CA LEU A 105 15.78 6.90 -11.82
C LEU A 105 14.28 6.67 -11.55
N LEU A 106 13.51 7.73 -11.27
CA LEU A 106 12.05 7.65 -11.12
C LEU A 106 11.35 7.39 -12.46
N ARG A 107 12.02 7.68 -13.58
CA ARG A 107 11.51 7.42 -14.93
C ARG A 107 12.27 6.25 -15.55
N ARG A 108 11.54 5.36 -16.24
CA ARG A 108 12.12 4.23 -16.99
C ARG A 108 11.86 4.43 -18.48
N PRO A 109 12.83 4.10 -19.35
CA PRO A 109 12.58 4.09 -20.78
C PRO A 109 11.47 3.06 -21.07
N TYR A 110 10.48 3.47 -21.87
CA TYR A 110 9.43 2.56 -22.31
C TYR A 110 9.98 1.55 -23.31
N ARG A 111 9.38 0.36 -23.32
CA ARG A 111 9.69 -0.68 -24.30
C ARG A 111 9.32 -0.17 -25.69
N GLN A 112 10.23 -0.25 -26.65
CA GLN A 112 9.92 0.13 -28.04
C GLN A 112 8.76 -0.72 -28.61
N PRO A 113 7.86 -0.14 -29.44
CA PRO A 113 7.84 1.23 -29.94
C PRO A 113 7.06 2.23 -29.05
N TRP A 114 6.76 1.88 -27.80
CA TRP A 114 5.92 2.70 -26.93
C TRP A 114 6.65 3.94 -26.43
N VAL A 115 5.95 5.06 -26.39
CA VAL A 115 6.45 6.35 -25.90
C VAL A 115 5.63 6.74 -24.66
N HIS A 116 6.31 7.22 -23.61
CA HIS A 116 5.64 7.74 -22.43
C HIS A 116 4.80 8.97 -22.80
N PRO A 117 3.56 9.12 -22.30
CA PRO A 117 2.67 10.21 -22.70
C PRO A 117 3.16 11.61 -22.26
N GLU A 118 3.95 11.69 -21.20
CA GLU A 118 4.64 12.93 -20.80
C GLU A 118 6.00 13.03 -21.50
N PRO A 119 6.37 14.22 -22.02
CA PRO A 119 7.68 14.44 -22.60
C PRO A 119 8.80 14.27 -21.55
N ALA A 120 9.94 13.78 -22.04
CA ALA A 120 11.11 13.43 -21.23
C ALA A 120 11.71 14.64 -20.51
#